data_AF-A0A538DY81-F1
#
_entry.id   AF-A0A538DY81-F1
#
_cell.length_a   1.000
_cell.length_b   1.000
_cell.length_c   1.000
_cell.angle_alpha   90.00
_cell.angle_beta   90.00
_cell.angle_gamma   90.00
#
_symmetry.space_group_name_H-M   'P 1'
#
loop_
_entity.id
_entity.type
_entity.pdbx_description
1 polymer ?
#
loop_
_entity_poly.entity_id
_entity_poly.type
_entity_poly.pdbx_seq_one_letter_code
_entity_poly.pdbx_strand_id
1 'polypeptide(L)'
;MADIPTYGQVPGEAVYALTRRTSYRIPAPPTMRNHGNFILSVSELGRFLAQQAESLGIAVLPETPATRLLVQEGRVVGARTGDRGRGRNGERLANFEAGSDVVAGVTVLADGPQGLLSSAAIERFGLAGENPQIWALGVKEVWRVRRPLRRIIHTMGWPLRAFAGYGEFGGSFVYPMGDDLVSVGFVAGLESRDVELSVHDLLQEFKTHRLVWSILRGGERVAWGAKTITEGGFYSLPRRFNAPGLLLVGEGAGLVNVPRLKGIHYAIESGWLAAEAAFRVLERGDVPSRIGALDSYDASLRRSGLWQELYEVRNMRQAFDKGFFVGGALASAMTVTKGHAPNGRRPTHPNAAAPLVRTGRARRYPKPDGKYIFDKLSSVFASGNRTRDDQPSHLRVETRVRRPVAEAWEWMCPAQVYEVGRDLGEGMVSVHVTPSNCVQCGAITAKGGQLTPPEGGSGPEYTVT
;
A
#
# COMPACT_ATOMS: atom_id res chain seq x y z
N MET A 1 14.45 -22.86 -1.91
CA MET A 1 13.52 -22.54 -0.82
C MET A 1 14.14 -22.68 0.56
N ALA A 2 15.15 -23.55 0.78
CA ALA A 2 15.71 -23.81 2.11
C ALA A 2 16.24 -22.54 2.84
N ASP A 3 16.70 -21.53 2.09
CA ASP A 3 17.33 -20.33 2.68
C ASP A 3 16.43 -19.08 2.69
N ILE A 4 15.21 -19.14 2.14
CA ILE A 4 14.30 -17.98 2.13
C ILE A 4 13.76 -17.79 3.56
N PRO A 5 13.84 -16.59 4.17
CA PRO A 5 13.30 -16.36 5.50
C PRO A 5 11.78 -16.55 5.50
N THR A 6 11.32 -17.62 6.13
CA THR A 6 9.90 -17.98 6.22
C THR A 6 9.58 -18.54 7.61
N TYR A 7 8.35 -18.28 8.05
CA TYR A 7 7.75 -18.88 9.24
C TYR A 7 7.03 -20.19 8.93
N GLY A 8 7.27 -20.77 7.76
CA GLY A 8 6.71 -22.04 7.31
C GLY A 8 5.46 -21.91 6.44
N GLN A 9 4.93 -23.07 6.04
CA GLN A 9 3.69 -23.15 5.28
C GLN A 9 2.49 -22.74 6.12
N VAL A 10 1.45 -22.21 5.48
CA VAL A 10 0.19 -21.86 6.13
C VAL A 10 -0.42 -23.12 6.78
N PRO A 11 -0.51 -23.19 8.13
CA PRO A 11 -0.90 -24.42 8.84
C PRO A 11 -2.42 -24.70 8.76
N GLY A 12 -3.20 -23.67 8.41
CA GLY A 12 -4.65 -23.75 8.27
C GLY A 12 -5.22 -22.36 8.03
N GLU A 13 -6.50 -22.30 7.68
CA GLU A 13 -7.19 -21.05 7.36
C GLU A 13 -8.59 -20.97 7.96
N ALA A 14 -9.01 -19.74 8.28
CA ALA A 14 -10.37 -19.45 8.67
C ALA A 14 -10.79 -18.06 8.18
N VAL A 15 -12.04 -17.96 7.73
CA VAL A 15 -12.67 -16.69 7.39
C VAL A 15 -13.87 -16.49 8.30
N TYR A 16 -14.00 -15.30 8.89
CA TYR A 16 -15.10 -14.96 9.77
C TYR A 16 -15.86 -13.72 9.29
N ALA A 17 -17.19 -13.80 9.30
CA ALA A 17 -18.06 -12.63 9.30
C ALA A 17 -18.28 -12.17 10.75
N LEU A 18 -17.97 -10.91 11.04
CA LEU A 18 -18.05 -10.36 12.39
C LEU A 18 -19.27 -9.46 12.56
N THR A 19 -19.93 -9.64 13.70
CA THR A 19 -20.69 -8.57 14.37
C THR A 19 -19.85 -8.03 15.52
N ARG A 20 -20.33 -6.98 16.21
CA ARG A 20 -19.62 -6.44 17.37
C ARG A 20 -19.35 -7.48 18.48
N ARG A 21 -20.22 -8.49 18.63
CA ARG A 21 -20.18 -9.45 19.75
C ARG A 21 -19.84 -10.88 19.33
N THR A 22 -20.06 -11.23 18.06
CA THR A 22 -20.03 -12.61 17.59
C THR A 22 -19.25 -12.72 16.30
N SER A 23 -18.46 -13.80 16.19
CA SER A 23 -17.79 -14.24 14.97
C SER A 23 -18.48 -15.47 14.39
N TYR A 24 -18.91 -15.39 13.13
CA TYR A 24 -19.46 -16.52 12.38
C TYR A 24 -18.42 -17.02 11.41
N ARG A 25 -17.97 -18.28 11.57
CA ARG A 25 -17.05 -18.88 10.60
C ARG A 25 -17.83 -19.16 9.32
N ILE A 26 -17.29 -18.71 8.18
CA ILE A 26 -17.85 -18.97 6.86
C ILE A 26 -16.88 -19.85 6.04
N PRO A 27 -17.36 -20.55 5.01
CA PRO A 27 -16.48 -21.23 4.07
C PRO A 27 -15.51 -20.24 3.44
N ALA A 28 -14.22 -20.59 3.38
CA ALA A 28 -13.22 -19.74 2.73
C ALA A 28 -13.55 -19.61 1.24
N PRO A 29 -13.77 -18.39 0.72
CA PRO A 29 -13.92 -18.16 -0.71
C PRO A 29 -12.68 -18.69 -1.46
N PRO A 30 -12.81 -19.12 -2.73
CA PRO A 30 -11.67 -19.59 -3.53
C PRO A 30 -10.47 -18.63 -3.52
N THR A 31 -10.73 -17.31 -3.51
CA THR A 31 -9.68 -16.29 -3.47
C THR A 31 -8.95 -16.20 -2.13
N MET A 32 -9.50 -16.74 -1.05
CA MET A 32 -8.90 -16.74 0.29
C MET A 32 -8.36 -18.10 0.71
N ARG A 33 -8.31 -19.07 -0.23
CA ARG A 33 -7.66 -20.35 0.00
C ARG A 33 -6.15 -20.20 -0.10
N ASN A 34 -5.45 -20.73 0.90
CA ASN A 34 -4.04 -20.50 1.12
C ASN A 34 -3.21 -21.79 1.27
N HIS A 35 -3.77 -22.94 0.92
CA HIS A 35 -3.02 -24.19 0.85
C HIS A 35 -1.79 -24.05 -0.07
N GLY A 36 -0.64 -24.55 0.38
CA GLY A 36 0.64 -24.47 -0.35
C GLY A 36 1.35 -23.11 -0.27
N ASN A 37 0.75 -22.09 0.35
CA ASN A 37 1.41 -20.80 0.56
C ASN A 37 2.26 -20.79 1.84
N PHE A 38 3.11 -19.77 1.94
CA PHE A 38 4.05 -19.56 3.03
C PHE A 38 3.74 -18.27 3.78
N ILE A 39 4.14 -18.24 5.05
CA ILE A 39 4.11 -17.04 5.88
C ILE A 39 5.54 -16.50 5.98
N LEU A 40 5.71 -15.19 5.79
CA LEU A 40 7.00 -14.51 5.84
C LEU A 40 6.83 -13.06 6.31
N SER A 41 7.92 -12.45 6.78
CA SER A 41 8.02 -10.99 6.90
C SER A 41 8.54 -10.43 5.58
N VAL A 42 7.89 -9.37 5.09
CA VAL A 42 8.32 -8.71 3.85
C VAL A 42 9.60 -7.92 4.10
N SER A 43 9.79 -7.37 5.30
CA SER A 43 11.06 -6.76 5.72
C SER A 43 12.22 -7.76 5.70
N GLU A 44 12.02 -8.97 6.21
CA GLU A 44 13.04 -10.03 6.17
C GLU A 44 13.33 -10.50 4.74
N LEU A 45 12.29 -10.70 3.94
CA LEU A 45 12.43 -11.07 2.53
C LEU A 45 13.20 -9.99 1.74
N GLY A 46 12.89 -8.70 1.96
CA GLY A 46 13.58 -7.60 1.31
C GLY A 46 15.08 -7.56 1.63
N ARG A 47 15.44 -7.73 2.91
CA ARG A 47 16.85 -7.83 3.34
C ARG A 47 17.55 -9.04 2.73
N PHE A 48 16.89 -10.20 2.73
CA PHE A 48 17.44 -11.40 2.09
C PHE A 48 17.68 -11.18 0.60
N LEU A 49 16.71 -10.64 -0.14
CA LEU A 49 16.85 -10.38 -1.58
C LEU A 49 17.95 -9.35 -1.88
N ALA A 50 18.13 -8.33 -1.03
CA ALA A 50 19.24 -7.39 -1.17
C ALA A 50 20.60 -8.10 -1.02
N GLN A 51 20.76 -8.96 -0.01
CA GLN A 51 21.99 -9.75 0.17
C GLN A 51 22.25 -10.70 -1.01
N GLN A 52 21.20 -11.31 -1.56
CA GLN A 52 21.33 -12.13 -2.78
C GLN A 52 21.74 -11.30 -3.99
N ALA A 53 21.25 -10.07 -4.12
CA ALA A 53 21.64 -9.18 -5.22
C ALA A 53 23.11 -8.75 -5.09
N GLU A 54 23.54 -8.35 -3.88
CA GLU A 54 24.91 -7.94 -3.60
C GLU A 54 25.92 -9.07 -3.85
N SER A 55 25.57 -10.31 -3.48
CA SER A 55 26.45 -11.47 -3.74
C SER A 55 26.62 -11.78 -5.24
N LEU A 56 25.71 -11.30 -6.08
CA LEU A 56 25.79 -11.35 -7.54
C LEU A 56 26.52 -10.12 -8.14
N GLY A 57 27.07 -9.23 -7.31
CA GLY A 57 27.79 -8.04 -7.73
C GLY A 57 26.88 -6.84 -8.07
N ILE A 58 25.59 -6.90 -7.70
CA ILE A 58 24.67 -5.78 -7.90
C ILE A 58 24.91 -4.73 -6.81
N ALA A 59 25.14 -3.48 -7.21
CA ALA A 59 25.22 -2.36 -6.27
C ALA A 59 23.84 -2.00 -5.73
N VAL A 60 23.62 -2.22 -4.43
CA VAL A 60 22.43 -1.75 -3.72
C VAL A 60 22.78 -0.47 -2.97
N LEU A 61 22.06 0.61 -3.26
CA LEU A 61 22.27 1.92 -2.63
C LEU A 61 21.12 2.20 -1.65
N PRO A 62 21.20 1.75 -0.39
CA PRO A 62 20.20 2.10 0.62
C PRO A 62 20.22 3.60 0.89
N GLU A 63 19.16 4.11 1.52
CA GLU A 63 19.07 5.52 1.91
C GLU A 63 19.33 6.51 0.75
N THR A 64 18.99 6.11 -0.47
CA THR A 64 19.26 6.88 -1.70
C THR A 64 17.96 7.01 -2.50
N PRO A 65 17.10 7.98 -2.17
CA PRO A 65 15.81 8.12 -2.84
C PRO A 65 16.00 8.63 -4.27
N ALA A 66 15.35 8.00 -5.25
CA ALA A 66 15.20 8.56 -6.59
C ALA A 66 14.06 9.59 -6.59
N THR A 67 14.37 10.85 -6.91
CA THR A 67 13.42 11.96 -6.80
C THR A 67 12.91 12.47 -8.13
N ARG A 68 13.60 12.13 -9.24
CA ARG A 68 13.22 12.56 -10.58
C ARG A 68 13.69 11.57 -11.64
N LEU A 69 12.90 11.41 -12.71
CA LEU A 69 13.35 10.71 -13.92
C LEU A 69 14.17 11.64 -14.81
N LEU A 70 15.28 11.13 -15.35
CA LEU A 70 16.03 11.82 -16.39
C LEU A 70 15.40 11.47 -17.74
N VAL A 71 14.85 12.47 -18.43
CA VAL A 71 14.18 12.30 -19.72
C VAL A 71 14.84 13.21 -20.76
N GLN A 72 15.28 12.64 -21.87
CA GLN A 72 15.87 13.34 -23.00
C GLN A 72 15.12 12.92 -24.27
N GLU A 73 14.73 13.84 -25.14
CA GLU A 73 14.14 13.50 -26.45
C GLU A 73 12.95 12.51 -26.38
N GLY A 74 12.16 12.55 -25.30
CA GLY A 74 11.04 11.63 -25.10
C GLY A 74 11.40 10.20 -24.67
N ARG A 75 12.64 9.95 -24.22
CA ARG A 75 13.10 8.68 -23.65
C ARG A 75 13.65 8.85 -22.25
N VAL A 76 13.44 7.84 -21.40
CA VAL A 76 14.06 7.78 -20.07
C VAL A 76 15.51 7.32 -20.23
N VAL A 77 16.43 8.04 -19.56
CA VAL A 77 17.88 7.77 -19.61
C VAL A 77 18.48 7.58 -18.22
N GLY A 78 17.65 7.50 -17.17
CA GLY A 78 18.10 7.34 -15.80
C GLY A 78 17.20 7.99 -14.77
N ALA A 79 17.74 8.23 -13.58
CA ALA A 79 17.07 8.91 -12.48
C ALA A 79 18.06 9.79 -11.70
N ARG A 80 17.54 10.83 -11.03
CA ARG A 80 18.30 11.69 -10.12
C ARG A 80 18.00 11.31 -8.67
N THR A 81 19.04 11.20 -7.85
CA THR A 81 18.91 10.95 -6.41
C THR A 81 18.54 12.24 -5.66
N GLY A 82 17.99 12.11 -4.45
CA GLY A 82 17.67 13.25 -3.60
C GLY A 82 18.91 13.91 -3.01
N ASP A 83 18.83 15.21 -2.77
CA ASP A 83 19.84 15.95 -2.01
C ASP A 83 19.85 15.51 -0.54
N ARG A 84 20.99 15.65 0.12
CA ARG A 84 21.16 15.49 1.57
C ARG A 84 21.60 16.80 2.21
N GLY A 85 21.38 16.96 3.52
CA GLY A 85 21.77 18.13 4.29
C GLY A 85 20.98 19.38 3.90
N ARG A 86 19.68 19.25 3.64
CA ARG A 86 18.78 20.41 3.50
C ARG A 86 18.07 20.72 4.82
N GLY A 87 17.93 22.00 5.12
CA GLY A 87 17.15 22.49 6.27
C GLY A 87 15.67 22.65 5.94
N ARG A 88 14.86 23.05 6.93
CA ARG A 88 13.39 23.03 6.85
C ARG A 88 12.86 23.92 5.73
N ASN A 89 13.56 25.02 5.44
CA ASN A 89 13.18 25.98 4.40
C ASN A 89 13.89 25.71 3.06
N GLY A 90 14.61 24.59 2.96
CA GLY A 90 15.34 24.16 1.75
C GLY A 90 16.74 24.73 1.63
N GLU A 91 17.20 25.51 2.61
CA GLU A 91 18.58 26.00 2.71
C GLU A 91 19.58 24.84 2.80
N ARG A 92 20.83 25.09 2.35
CA ARG A 92 21.93 24.13 2.45
C ARG A 92 22.51 24.18 3.85
N LEU A 93 22.55 23.05 4.54
CA LEU A 93 23.23 22.90 5.83
C LEU A 93 24.72 22.58 5.62
N ALA A 94 25.49 22.52 6.72
CA ALA A 94 26.92 22.25 6.68
C ALA A 94 27.28 20.89 6.04
N ASN A 95 26.38 19.90 6.13
CA ASN A 95 26.52 18.58 5.55
C ASN A 95 25.78 18.43 4.20
N PHE A 96 25.53 19.53 3.48
CA PHE A 96 24.81 19.48 2.21
C PHE A 96 25.57 18.68 1.15
N GLU A 97 24.87 17.74 0.52
CA GLU A 97 25.35 16.98 -0.63
C GLU A 97 24.27 17.02 -1.72
N ALA A 98 24.67 17.42 -2.94
CA ALA A 98 23.74 17.43 -4.05
C ALA A 98 23.46 16.01 -4.54
N GLY A 99 22.21 15.72 -4.87
CA GLY A 99 21.81 14.48 -5.49
C GLY A 99 22.54 14.26 -6.82
N SER A 100 22.86 13.00 -7.09
CA SER A 100 23.60 12.55 -8.27
C SER A 100 22.66 12.06 -9.36
N ASP A 101 23.08 12.23 -10.62
CA ASP A 101 22.39 11.65 -11.76
C ASP A 101 22.93 10.22 -12.00
N VAL A 102 22.04 9.24 -12.00
CA VAL A 102 22.32 7.84 -12.34
C VAL A 102 21.80 7.58 -13.73
N VAL A 103 22.72 7.52 -14.70
CA VAL A 103 22.41 7.28 -16.12
C VAL A 103 22.36 5.78 -16.38
N ALA A 104 21.32 5.32 -17.07
CA ALA A 104 21.11 3.91 -17.37
C ALA A 104 20.50 3.72 -18.77
N GLY A 105 20.83 2.61 -19.43
CA GLY A 105 20.19 2.22 -20.69
C GLY A 105 18.73 1.77 -20.51
N VAL A 106 18.41 1.18 -19.35
CA VAL A 106 17.06 0.81 -18.93
C VAL A 106 16.86 1.24 -17.49
N THR A 107 15.79 1.97 -17.23
CA THR A 107 15.31 2.30 -15.88
C THR A 107 14.08 1.45 -15.55
N VAL A 108 14.10 0.72 -14.44
CA VAL A 108 12.95 -0.06 -13.96
C VAL A 108 12.36 0.62 -12.73
N LEU A 109 11.07 0.96 -12.76
CA LEU A 109 10.38 1.57 -11.63
C LEU A 109 9.63 0.52 -10.82
N ALA A 110 10.09 0.36 -9.57
CA ALA A 110 9.56 -0.55 -8.56
C ALA A 110 9.27 0.18 -7.24
N ASP A 111 8.83 1.44 -7.31
CA ASP A 111 8.62 2.36 -6.18
C ASP A 111 7.32 2.13 -5.39
N GLY A 112 6.63 1.02 -5.66
CA GLY A 112 5.50 0.54 -4.86
C GLY A 112 4.22 1.38 -5.01
N PRO A 113 3.24 1.21 -4.08
CA PRO A 113 1.97 1.91 -4.18
C PRO A 113 2.16 3.42 -4.04
N GLN A 114 1.46 4.18 -4.89
CA GLN A 114 1.60 5.64 -4.99
C GLN A 114 3.04 6.07 -5.32
N GLY A 115 3.78 5.25 -6.07
CA GLY A 115 5.14 5.56 -6.51
C GLY A 115 5.21 6.90 -7.24
N LEU A 116 6.05 7.82 -6.74
CA LEU A 116 6.19 9.18 -7.31
C LEU A 116 6.64 9.11 -8.77
N LEU A 117 7.64 8.28 -9.06
CA LEU A 117 8.23 8.19 -10.40
C LEU A 117 7.34 7.37 -11.32
N SER A 118 6.74 6.29 -10.83
CA SER A 118 5.77 5.51 -11.62
C SER A 118 4.58 6.36 -12.04
N SER A 119 4.01 7.14 -11.11
CA SER A 119 2.88 8.03 -11.41
C SER A 119 3.26 9.12 -12.42
N ALA A 120 4.42 9.76 -12.23
CA ALA A 120 4.93 10.77 -13.16
C ALA A 120 5.21 10.19 -14.57
N ALA A 121 5.72 8.96 -14.66
CA ALA A 121 5.93 8.26 -15.92
C ALA A 121 4.60 7.93 -16.62
N ILE A 122 3.63 7.38 -15.88
CA ILE A 122 2.32 7.03 -16.42
C ILE A 122 1.64 8.27 -17.04
N GLU A 123 1.70 9.40 -16.34
CA GLU A 123 1.17 10.67 -16.85
C GLU A 123 1.95 11.16 -18.07
N ARG A 124 3.27 11.32 -17.95
CA ARG A 124 4.12 11.91 -18.99
C ARG A 124 4.08 11.14 -20.31
N PHE A 125 4.01 9.83 -20.26
CA PHE A 125 4.00 8.96 -21.45
C PHE A 125 2.58 8.54 -21.87
N GLY A 126 1.53 9.05 -21.22
CA GLY A 126 0.14 8.75 -21.59
C GLY A 126 -0.23 7.27 -21.42
N LEU A 127 0.31 6.61 -20.39
CA LEU A 127 0.17 5.18 -20.16
C LEU A 127 -1.07 4.82 -19.32
N ALA A 128 -1.84 5.81 -18.87
CA ALA A 128 -2.94 5.62 -17.95
C ALA A 128 -3.97 4.57 -18.44
N GLY A 129 -4.48 3.81 -17.48
CA GLY A 129 -5.54 2.82 -17.70
C GLY A 129 -6.88 3.44 -18.12
N GLU A 130 -7.89 2.59 -18.25
CA GLU A 130 -9.25 3.04 -18.56
C GLU A 130 -9.95 3.66 -17.35
N ASN A 131 -9.60 3.19 -16.16
CA ASN A 131 -10.09 3.66 -14.87
C ASN A 131 -8.96 4.36 -14.10
N PRO A 132 -9.25 5.37 -13.26
CA PRO A 132 -8.28 5.83 -12.29
C PRO A 132 -7.95 4.71 -11.30
N GLN A 133 -6.73 4.78 -10.77
CA GLN A 133 -6.37 3.93 -9.66
C GLN A 133 -7.11 4.35 -8.38
N ILE A 134 -7.42 3.39 -7.52
CA ILE A 134 -7.92 3.63 -6.15
C ILE A 134 -7.06 2.84 -5.17
N TRP A 135 -7.07 3.25 -3.91
CA TRP A 135 -6.22 2.69 -2.88
C TRP A 135 -6.98 2.43 -1.58
N ALA A 136 -6.52 1.45 -0.84
CA ALA A 136 -6.82 1.27 0.58
C ALA A 136 -5.60 1.63 1.43
N LEU A 137 -5.83 1.87 2.72
CA LEU A 137 -4.79 1.96 3.73
C LEU A 137 -4.84 0.71 4.59
N GLY A 138 -3.69 0.06 4.76
CA GLY A 138 -3.46 -1.00 5.73
C GLY A 138 -2.64 -0.48 6.92
N VAL A 139 -3.04 -0.89 8.12
CA VAL A 139 -2.24 -0.75 9.35
C VAL A 139 -2.02 -2.13 9.95
N LYS A 140 -0.81 -2.38 10.44
CA LYS A 140 -0.35 -3.67 10.97
C LYS A 140 0.34 -3.47 12.31
N GLU A 141 0.15 -4.43 13.20
CA GLU A 141 0.94 -4.65 14.41
C GLU A 141 1.52 -6.06 14.38
N VAL A 142 2.72 -6.24 14.92
CA VAL A 142 3.26 -7.56 15.28
C VAL A 142 3.21 -7.69 16.80
N TRP A 143 2.77 -8.85 17.27
CA TRP A 143 2.57 -9.14 18.67
C TRP A 143 3.30 -10.41 19.06
N ARG A 144 4.03 -10.37 20.18
CA ARG A 144 4.42 -11.57 20.90
C ARG A 144 3.22 -12.09 21.69
N VAL A 145 2.88 -13.36 21.51
CA VAL A 145 1.70 -14.00 22.09
C VAL A 145 2.09 -15.18 22.97
N ARG A 146 1.26 -15.48 23.99
CA ARG A 146 1.51 -16.59 24.92
C ARG A 146 1.19 -17.97 24.35
N ARG A 147 0.40 -18.02 23.29
CA ARG A 147 -0.07 -19.26 22.67
C ARG A 147 0.09 -19.16 21.16
N PRO A 148 0.70 -20.16 20.50
CA PRO A 148 0.87 -20.14 19.05
C PRO A 148 -0.50 -20.11 18.36
N LEU A 149 -0.61 -19.28 17.33
CA LEU A 149 -1.73 -19.32 16.41
C LEU A 149 -1.45 -20.37 15.33
N ARG A 150 -2.37 -21.32 15.11
CA ARG A 150 -2.17 -22.44 14.16
C ARG A 150 -3.02 -22.33 12.90
N ARG A 151 -3.36 -21.11 12.50
CA ARG A 151 -4.08 -20.80 11.26
C ARG A 151 -4.00 -19.32 10.94
N ILE A 152 -4.05 -18.98 9.66
CA ILE A 152 -4.35 -17.62 9.25
C ILE A 152 -5.84 -17.33 9.44
N ILE A 153 -6.17 -16.10 9.79
CA ILE A 153 -7.54 -15.63 9.98
C ILE A 153 -7.76 -14.39 9.12
N HIS A 154 -8.83 -14.39 8.34
CA HIS A 154 -9.37 -13.19 7.70
C HIS A 154 -10.73 -12.87 8.29
N THR A 155 -11.05 -11.59 8.41
CA THR A 155 -12.39 -11.18 8.85
C THR A 155 -12.99 -10.11 7.96
N MET A 156 -14.33 -10.13 7.86
CA MET A 156 -15.14 -9.15 7.15
C MET A 156 -16.29 -8.67 8.03
N GLY A 157 -16.89 -7.53 7.68
CA GLY A 157 -17.96 -6.91 8.45
C GLY A 157 -17.41 -5.99 9.53
N TRP A 158 -17.86 -6.16 10.78
CA TRP A 158 -17.51 -5.26 11.88
C TRP A 158 -15.98 -5.14 12.07
N PRO A 159 -15.42 -3.94 12.35
CA PRO A 159 -16.09 -2.65 12.62
C PRO A 159 -16.52 -1.83 11.38
N LEU A 160 -16.38 -2.33 10.15
CA LEU A 160 -16.82 -1.60 8.97
C LEU A 160 -18.35 -1.60 8.84
N ARG A 161 -18.89 -0.52 8.26
CA ARG A 161 -20.33 -0.34 8.01
C ARG A 161 -20.72 -0.88 6.65
N ALA A 162 -21.72 -1.76 6.64
CA ALA A 162 -22.13 -2.49 5.43
C ALA A 162 -22.84 -1.63 4.36
N PHE A 163 -23.40 -0.48 4.73
CA PHE A 163 -24.24 0.32 3.83
C PHE A 163 -23.41 1.14 2.84
N ALA A 164 -23.78 1.09 1.56
CA ALA A 164 -23.09 1.76 0.45
C ALA A 164 -22.86 3.26 0.67
N GLY A 165 -23.78 3.92 1.37
CA GLY A 165 -23.70 5.35 1.67
C GLY A 165 -22.51 5.77 2.53
N TYR A 166 -21.79 4.84 3.16
CA TYR A 166 -20.55 5.13 3.88
C TYR A 166 -19.28 4.93 3.04
N GLY A 167 -19.34 4.11 1.98
CA GLY A 167 -18.16 3.78 1.16
C GLY A 167 -17.09 2.99 1.92
N GLU A 168 -17.48 2.15 2.88
CA GLU A 168 -16.53 1.36 3.68
C GLU A 168 -16.34 -0.04 3.09
N PHE A 169 -15.17 -0.26 2.50
CA PHE A 169 -14.69 -1.57 2.06
C PHE A 169 -13.41 -1.92 2.80
N GLY A 170 -13.20 -3.21 3.09
CA GLY A 170 -11.99 -3.69 3.75
C GLY A 170 -12.23 -4.87 4.67
N GLY A 171 -11.31 -5.08 5.61
CA GLY A 171 -11.33 -6.20 6.53
C GLY A 171 -10.08 -6.29 7.37
N SER A 172 -9.88 -7.44 8.00
CA SER A 172 -8.72 -7.69 8.85
C SER A 172 -7.98 -8.97 8.47
N PHE A 173 -6.76 -9.07 8.96
CA PHE A 173 -5.97 -10.29 8.92
C PHE A 173 -5.27 -10.56 10.26
N VAL A 174 -5.11 -11.83 10.61
CA VAL A 174 -4.34 -12.32 11.74
C VAL A 174 -3.53 -13.54 11.31
N TYR A 175 -2.21 -13.41 11.21
CA TYR A 175 -1.31 -14.44 10.69
C TYR A 175 -0.29 -14.86 11.74
N PRO A 176 -0.06 -16.17 11.94
CA PRO A 176 1.02 -16.62 12.80
C PRO A 176 2.39 -16.35 12.17
N MET A 177 3.37 -16.02 12.99
CA MET A 177 4.76 -15.83 12.61
C MET A 177 5.61 -16.66 13.58
N GLY A 178 5.94 -17.88 13.19
CA GLY A 178 6.61 -18.83 14.07
C GLY A 178 5.73 -19.27 15.23
N ASP A 179 6.35 -19.57 16.37
CA ASP A 179 5.65 -20.11 17.54
C ASP A 179 5.12 -19.05 18.49
N ASP A 180 5.71 -17.85 18.51
CA ASP A 180 5.43 -16.83 19.53
C ASP A 180 5.01 -15.47 18.95
N LEU A 181 5.02 -15.25 17.63
CA LEU A 181 4.58 -14.00 17.04
C LEU A 181 3.26 -14.15 16.24
N VAL A 182 2.51 -13.06 16.20
CA VAL A 182 1.30 -12.89 15.38
C VAL A 182 1.33 -11.53 14.73
N SER A 183 1.15 -11.50 13.41
CA SER A 183 0.84 -10.27 12.66
C SER A 183 -0.66 -10.05 12.67
N VAL A 184 -1.13 -8.92 13.17
CA VAL A 184 -2.53 -8.49 13.12
C VAL A 184 -2.64 -7.18 12.37
N GLY A 185 -3.61 -7.05 11.46
CA GLY A 185 -3.79 -5.81 10.72
C GLY A 185 -5.21 -5.57 10.26
N PHE A 186 -5.45 -4.33 9.87
CA PHE A 186 -6.74 -3.86 9.38
C PHE A 186 -6.54 -3.04 8.12
N VAL A 187 -7.43 -3.21 7.14
CA VAL A 187 -7.40 -2.53 5.86
C VAL A 187 -8.75 -1.86 5.62
N ALA A 188 -8.75 -0.62 5.15
CA ALA A 188 -9.95 0.04 4.66
C ALA A 188 -9.69 0.89 3.41
N GLY A 189 -10.65 0.89 2.48
CA GLY A 189 -10.66 1.71 1.28
C GLY A 189 -10.60 3.20 1.58
N LEU A 190 -9.76 3.94 0.85
CA LEU A 190 -9.62 5.39 1.02
C LEU A 190 -10.75 6.17 0.33
N GLU A 191 -11.77 5.52 -0.24
CA GLU A 191 -13.01 6.16 -0.72
C GLU A 191 -14.10 6.26 0.35
N SER A 192 -13.80 5.86 1.61
CA SER A 192 -14.68 6.12 2.74
C SER A 192 -15.07 7.61 2.79
N ARG A 193 -16.36 7.82 3.03
CA ARG A 193 -16.99 9.13 3.07
C ARG A 193 -16.91 9.78 4.44
N ASP A 194 -16.74 8.99 5.49
CA ASP A 194 -16.71 9.52 6.85
C ASP A 194 -15.37 10.16 7.17
N VAL A 195 -15.40 11.46 7.48
CA VAL A 195 -14.20 12.24 7.84
C VAL A 195 -13.55 11.74 9.14
N GLU A 196 -14.26 10.95 9.95
CA GLU A 196 -13.75 10.38 11.21
C GLU A 196 -13.30 8.92 11.07
N LEU A 197 -13.23 8.37 9.85
CA LEU A 197 -12.69 7.02 9.65
C LEU A 197 -11.16 7.03 9.77
N SER A 198 -10.63 6.21 10.68
CA SER A 198 -9.20 6.05 10.92
C SER A 198 -8.85 4.56 10.96
N VAL A 199 -8.06 4.08 10.00
CA VAL A 199 -7.70 2.65 9.93
C VAL A 199 -6.90 2.22 11.14
N HIS A 200 -6.08 3.12 11.71
CA HIS A 200 -5.40 2.88 12.97
C HIS A 200 -6.41 2.59 14.09
N ASP A 201 -7.41 3.45 14.25
CA ASP A 201 -8.40 3.32 15.31
C ASP A 201 -9.40 2.17 15.05
N LEU A 202 -9.61 1.79 13.77
CA LEU A 202 -10.33 0.56 13.41
C LEU A 202 -9.57 -0.69 13.84
N LEU A 203 -8.24 -0.73 13.70
CA LEU A 203 -7.43 -1.84 14.21
C LEU A 203 -7.54 -1.92 15.74
N GLN A 204 -7.48 -0.76 16.41
CA GLN A 204 -7.67 -0.69 17.86
C GLN A 204 -9.06 -1.18 18.28
N GLU A 205 -10.13 -0.74 17.61
CA GLU A 205 -11.49 -1.21 17.85
C GLU A 205 -11.61 -2.72 17.57
N PHE A 206 -11.09 -3.19 16.45
CA PHE A 206 -11.09 -4.60 16.04
C PHE A 206 -10.47 -5.53 17.10
N LYS A 207 -9.35 -5.13 17.69
CA LYS A 207 -8.68 -5.87 18.78
C LYS A 207 -9.61 -6.12 19.98
N THR A 208 -10.58 -5.24 20.24
CA THR A 208 -11.55 -5.44 21.33
C THR A 208 -12.52 -6.61 21.09
N HIS A 209 -12.62 -7.13 19.86
CA HIS A 209 -13.47 -8.27 19.57
C HIS A 209 -12.94 -9.54 20.25
N ARG A 210 -13.84 -10.33 20.86
CA ARG A 210 -13.49 -11.53 21.65
C ARG A 210 -12.55 -12.51 20.94
N LEU A 211 -12.74 -12.68 19.62
CA LEU A 211 -11.88 -13.51 18.77
C LEU A 211 -10.41 -13.05 18.86
N VAL A 212 -10.16 -11.76 18.66
CA VAL A 212 -8.81 -11.17 18.59
C VAL A 212 -8.22 -11.02 19.98
N TRP A 213 -9.02 -10.53 20.94
CA TRP A 213 -8.63 -10.43 22.34
C TRP A 213 -8.12 -11.76 22.88
N SER A 214 -8.78 -12.88 22.56
CA SER A 214 -8.37 -14.21 23.03
C SER A 214 -6.99 -14.65 22.53
N ILE A 215 -6.56 -14.16 21.37
CA ILE A 215 -5.27 -14.47 20.74
C ILE A 215 -4.17 -13.60 21.37
N LEU A 216 -4.44 -12.31 21.54
CA LEU A 216 -3.44 -11.33 21.95
C LEU A 216 -3.34 -11.13 23.47
N ARG A 217 -4.30 -11.63 24.26
CA ARG A 217 -4.34 -11.41 25.72
C ARG A 217 -3.05 -11.86 26.41
N GLY A 218 -2.49 -10.97 27.22
CA GLY A 218 -1.24 -11.19 27.94
C GLY A 218 0.01 -11.23 27.06
N GLY A 219 -0.13 -10.90 25.77
CA GLY A 219 0.98 -10.64 24.85
C GLY A 219 1.48 -9.20 24.91
N GLU A 220 2.43 -8.90 24.03
CA GLU A 220 3.12 -7.61 23.93
C GLU A 220 3.23 -7.20 22.47
N ARG A 221 2.96 -5.93 22.16
CA ARG A 221 3.16 -5.39 20.81
C ARG A 221 4.64 -5.12 20.59
N VAL A 222 5.21 -5.69 19.52
CA VAL A 222 6.64 -5.59 19.20
C VAL A 222 6.94 -4.64 18.04
N ALA A 223 5.99 -4.44 17.12
CA ALA A 223 6.17 -3.56 15.97
C ALA A 223 4.82 -3.01 15.49
N TRP A 224 4.86 -1.89 14.76
CA TRP A 224 3.72 -1.30 14.07
C TRP A 224 4.14 -0.71 12.73
N GLY A 225 3.26 -0.75 11.73
CA GLY A 225 3.49 -0.11 10.44
C GLY A 225 2.21 0.15 9.66
N ALA A 226 2.31 1.00 8.64
CA ALA A 226 1.21 1.34 7.76
C ALA A 226 1.66 1.55 6.32
N LYS A 227 0.85 1.12 5.35
CA LYS A 227 1.09 1.32 3.92
C LYS A 227 -0.21 1.27 3.14
N THR A 228 -0.29 2.05 2.06
CA THR A 228 -1.37 1.92 1.09
C THR A 228 -1.22 0.65 0.28
N ILE A 229 -2.35 0.19 -0.26
CA ILE A 229 -2.42 -0.92 -1.21
C ILE A 229 -3.29 -0.48 -2.36
N THR A 230 -2.91 -0.88 -3.56
CA THR A 230 -3.63 -0.60 -4.79
C THR A 230 -4.88 -1.47 -4.93
N GLU A 231 -6.03 -0.86 -5.26
CA GLU A 231 -7.34 -1.52 -5.29
C GLU A 231 -8.14 -1.38 -6.60
N GLY A 232 -7.73 -0.55 -7.56
CA GLY A 232 -8.51 -0.30 -8.77
C GLY A 232 -8.62 -1.48 -9.73
N GLY A 233 -7.73 -2.48 -9.59
CA GLY A 233 -7.81 -3.72 -10.34
C GLY A 233 -7.47 -3.56 -11.83
N PHE A 234 -7.91 -4.52 -12.64
CA PHE A 234 -7.44 -4.71 -14.01
C PHE A 234 -7.63 -3.48 -14.92
N TYR A 235 -8.78 -2.80 -14.83
CA TYR A 235 -9.07 -1.65 -15.69
C TYR A 235 -8.29 -0.38 -15.31
N SER A 236 -7.68 -0.35 -14.12
CA SER A 236 -6.80 0.73 -13.67
C SER A 236 -5.33 0.47 -14.01
N LEU A 237 -5.00 -0.69 -14.58
CA LEU A 237 -3.65 -1.00 -15.03
C LEU A 237 -3.25 -0.09 -16.20
N PRO A 238 -1.95 0.27 -16.31
CA PRO A 238 -1.44 0.97 -17.48
C PRO A 238 -1.78 0.26 -18.80
N ARG A 239 -2.07 1.03 -19.85
CA ARG A 239 -2.28 0.49 -21.21
C ARG A 239 -1.00 -0.14 -21.76
N ARG A 240 0.15 0.38 -21.34
CA ARG A 240 1.48 -0.19 -21.61
C ARG A 240 2.31 -0.14 -20.33
N PHE A 241 3.15 -1.15 -20.15
CA PHE A 241 4.03 -1.27 -18.98
C PHE A 241 5.48 -0.89 -19.29
N ASN A 242 5.70 -0.34 -20.47
CA ASN A 242 6.98 0.17 -20.90
C ASN A 242 6.83 1.52 -21.63
N ALA A 243 7.93 2.25 -21.67
CA ALA A 243 8.16 3.38 -22.56
C ALA A 243 9.64 3.33 -23.01
N PRO A 244 10.08 4.16 -23.97
CA PRO A 244 11.49 4.19 -24.37
C PRO A 244 12.45 4.33 -23.19
N GLY A 245 13.25 3.29 -22.92
CA GLY A 245 14.22 3.23 -21.80
C GLY A 245 13.60 2.97 -20.42
N LEU A 246 12.32 2.62 -20.34
CA LEU A 246 11.55 2.53 -19.09
C LEU A 246 10.73 1.24 -19.01
N LEU A 247 10.75 0.59 -17.84
CA LEU A 247 9.84 -0.49 -17.46
C LEU A 247 9.12 -0.18 -16.16
N LEU A 248 7.83 -0.51 -16.07
CA LEU A 248 7.00 -0.39 -14.87
C LEU A 248 6.70 -1.79 -14.31
N VAL A 249 7.00 -2.03 -13.03
CA VAL A 249 6.80 -3.34 -12.39
C VAL A 249 6.06 -3.23 -11.07
N GLY A 250 5.56 -4.37 -10.58
CA GLY A 250 4.92 -4.51 -9.28
C GLY A 250 3.77 -3.54 -9.03
N GLU A 251 3.67 -3.10 -7.76
CA GLU A 251 2.52 -2.33 -7.31
C GLU A 251 2.52 -0.88 -7.82
N GLY A 252 3.68 -0.31 -8.19
CA GLY A 252 3.74 0.98 -8.88
C GLY A 252 3.01 0.98 -10.23
N ALA A 253 2.95 -0.19 -10.88
CA ALA A 253 2.14 -0.43 -12.07
C ALA A 253 0.71 -0.92 -11.77
N GLY A 254 0.35 -1.08 -10.49
CA GLY A 254 -0.96 -1.55 -10.03
C GLY A 254 -1.17 -3.06 -10.08
N LEU A 255 -0.12 -3.88 -10.21
CA LEU A 255 -0.21 -5.33 -10.29
C LEU A 255 -0.48 -5.97 -8.91
N VAL A 256 -1.75 -5.91 -8.48
CA VAL A 256 -2.24 -6.46 -7.20
C VAL A 256 -3.55 -7.21 -7.41
N ASN A 257 -3.62 -8.43 -6.86
CA ASN A 257 -4.87 -9.20 -6.81
C ASN A 257 -5.62 -8.89 -5.52
N VAL A 258 -6.50 -7.91 -5.57
CA VAL A 258 -7.25 -7.38 -4.42
C VAL A 258 -8.05 -8.47 -3.70
N PRO A 259 -8.84 -9.31 -4.37
CA PRO A 259 -9.64 -10.33 -3.67
C PRO A 259 -8.84 -11.44 -3.01
N ARG A 260 -7.62 -11.71 -3.51
CA ARG A 260 -6.70 -12.65 -2.89
C ARG A 260 -5.88 -12.02 -1.76
N LEU A 261 -5.88 -10.70 -1.63
CA LEU A 261 -5.01 -9.93 -0.74
C LEU A 261 -3.52 -10.20 -1.01
N LYS A 262 -3.14 -10.27 -2.29
CA LYS A 262 -1.77 -10.61 -2.69
C LYS A 262 -1.24 -9.73 -3.81
N GLY A 263 -0.01 -9.23 -3.63
CA GLY A 263 0.75 -8.49 -4.64
C GLY A 263 2.23 -8.87 -4.71
N ILE A 264 2.81 -9.51 -3.68
CA ILE A 264 4.25 -9.78 -3.62
C ILE A 264 4.73 -10.66 -4.79
N HIS A 265 4.02 -11.77 -5.06
CA HIS A 265 4.37 -12.66 -6.17
C HIS A 265 4.15 -12.00 -7.54
N TYR A 266 3.16 -11.11 -7.68
CA TYR A 266 2.99 -10.29 -8.88
C TYR A 266 4.17 -9.34 -9.08
N ALA A 267 4.68 -8.74 -8.00
CA ALA A 267 5.84 -7.85 -8.04
C ALA A 267 7.12 -8.60 -8.44
N ILE A 268 7.35 -9.78 -7.87
CA ILE A 268 8.49 -10.63 -8.21
C ILE A 268 8.41 -11.12 -9.65
N GLU A 269 7.26 -11.64 -10.09
CA GLU A 269 7.09 -12.16 -11.44
C GLU A 269 7.19 -11.05 -12.50
N SER A 270 6.57 -9.89 -12.28
CA SER A 270 6.72 -8.75 -13.20
C SER A 270 8.15 -8.22 -13.26
N GLY A 271 8.87 -8.18 -12.12
CA GLY A 271 10.29 -7.84 -12.08
C GLY A 271 11.15 -8.82 -12.88
N TRP A 272 10.89 -10.12 -12.75
CA TRP A 272 11.58 -11.15 -13.51
C TRP A 272 11.31 -11.01 -15.03
N LEU A 273 10.05 -10.88 -15.43
CA LEU A 273 9.68 -10.69 -16.84
C LEU A 273 10.29 -9.40 -17.44
N ALA A 274 10.35 -8.33 -16.66
CA ALA A 274 11.00 -7.07 -17.05
C ALA A 274 12.52 -7.26 -17.24
N ALA A 275 13.17 -7.97 -16.32
CA ALA A 275 14.60 -8.28 -16.42
C ALA A 275 14.91 -9.11 -17.68
N GLU A 276 14.11 -10.14 -17.99
CA GLU A 276 14.29 -10.93 -19.21
C GLU A 276 14.12 -10.08 -20.48
N ALA A 277 13.11 -9.21 -20.52
CA ALA A 277 12.87 -8.33 -21.65
C ALA A 277 14.03 -7.34 -21.85
N ALA A 278 14.51 -6.71 -20.77
CA ALA A 278 15.66 -5.81 -20.81
C ALA A 278 16.93 -6.54 -21.27
N PHE A 279 17.21 -7.71 -20.69
CA PHE A 279 18.39 -8.51 -21.04
C PHE A 279 18.40 -8.90 -22.51
N ARG A 280 17.29 -9.38 -23.07
CA ARG A 280 17.19 -9.76 -24.50
C ARG A 280 17.48 -8.60 -25.45
N VAL A 281 17.09 -7.38 -25.08
CA VAL A 281 17.38 -6.18 -25.89
C VAL A 281 18.87 -5.85 -25.84
N LEU A 282 19.45 -5.85 -24.63
CA LEU A 282 20.87 -5.57 -24.42
C LEU A 282 21.78 -6.62 -25.08
N GLU A 283 21.44 -7.90 -24.97
CA GLU A 283 22.20 -9.02 -25.56
C GLU A 283 22.25 -8.93 -27.10
N ARG A 284 21.20 -8.42 -27.73
CA ARG A 284 21.14 -8.20 -29.18
C ARG A 284 21.88 -6.94 -29.65
N GLY A 285 22.42 -6.15 -28.72
CA GLY A 285 23.00 -4.85 -29.02
C GLY A 285 21.99 -3.80 -29.51
N ASP A 286 20.69 -4.03 -29.26
CA ASP A 286 19.64 -3.07 -29.59
C ASP A 286 19.56 -1.98 -28.52
N VAL A 287 19.00 -0.83 -28.89
CA VAL A 287 18.92 0.34 -28.01
C VAL A 287 17.60 0.27 -27.23
N PRO A 288 17.62 0.09 -25.89
CA PRO A 288 16.37 -0.03 -25.12
C PRO A 288 15.51 1.23 -25.13
N SER A 289 16.11 2.38 -25.45
CA SER A 289 15.39 3.64 -25.66
C SER A 289 14.80 3.79 -27.07
N ARG A 290 14.90 2.79 -27.93
CA ARG A 290 14.18 2.77 -29.21
C ARG A 290 12.72 2.42 -28.96
N ILE A 291 11.80 3.11 -29.63
CA ILE A 291 10.37 2.83 -29.53
C ILE A 291 10.11 1.36 -29.89
N GLY A 292 9.41 0.66 -28.99
CA GLY A 292 9.04 -0.75 -29.14
C GLY A 292 10.14 -1.77 -28.84
N ALA A 293 11.36 -1.34 -28.47
CA ALA A 293 12.43 -2.28 -28.08
C ALA A 293 12.01 -3.15 -26.88
N LEU A 294 11.29 -2.55 -25.92
CA LEU A 294 10.86 -3.19 -24.69
C LEU A 294 9.45 -3.82 -24.76
N ASP A 295 8.79 -3.84 -25.91
CA ASP A 295 7.41 -4.37 -26.07
C ASP A 295 7.30 -5.88 -25.75
N SER A 296 8.42 -6.60 -25.77
CA SER A 296 8.45 -8.00 -25.35
C SER A 296 8.07 -8.20 -23.88
N TYR A 297 8.26 -7.18 -23.02
CA TYR A 297 7.79 -7.20 -21.64
C TYR A 297 6.27 -7.21 -21.58
N ASP A 298 5.61 -6.24 -22.22
CA ASP A 298 4.15 -6.15 -22.28
C ASP A 298 3.53 -7.44 -22.84
N ALA A 299 4.13 -7.99 -23.89
CA ALA A 299 3.66 -9.23 -24.49
C ALA A 299 3.80 -10.44 -23.54
N SER A 300 4.89 -10.50 -22.78
CA SER A 300 5.13 -11.58 -21.81
C SER A 300 4.21 -11.46 -20.60
N LEU A 301 4.02 -10.24 -20.09
CA LEU A 301 3.08 -9.94 -19.03
C LEU A 301 1.65 -10.33 -19.41
N ARG A 302 1.19 -10.01 -20.63
CA ARG A 302 -0.17 -10.34 -21.10
C ARG A 302 -0.39 -11.84 -21.32
N ARG A 303 0.67 -12.62 -21.50
CA ARG A 303 0.61 -14.08 -21.68
C ARG A 303 0.75 -14.85 -20.37
N SER A 304 1.22 -14.22 -19.30
CA SER A 304 1.47 -14.92 -18.04
C SER A 304 0.18 -15.23 -17.29
N GLY A 305 0.28 -16.17 -16.33
CA GLY A 305 -0.84 -16.54 -15.48
C GLY A 305 -1.37 -15.36 -14.65
N LEU A 306 -0.47 -14.45 -14.23
CA LEU A 306 -0.83 -13.28 -13.44
C LEU A 306 -1.88 -12.39 -14.16
N TRP A 307 -1.77 -12.25 -15.48
CA TRP A 307 -2.68 -11.42 -16.29
C TRP A 307 -4.06 -12.05 -16.39
N GLN A 308 -4.09 -13.37 -16.60
CA GLN A 308 -5.33 -14.14 -16.61
C GLN A 308 -6.02 -14.03 -15.25
N GLU A 309 -5.29 -14.23 -14.15
CA GLU A 309 -5.84 -14.12 -12.80
C GLU A 309 -6.40 -12.73 -12.48
N LEU A 310 -5.71 -11.65 -12.88
CA LEU A 310 -6.22 -10.28 -12.70
C LEU A 310 -7.48 -10.03 -13.53
N TYR A 311 -7.53 -10.57 -14.75
CA TYR A 311 -8.69 -10.45 -15.62
C TYR A 311 -9.92 -11.20 -15.05
N GLU A 312 -9.73 -12.39 -14.45
CA GLU A 312 -10.80 -13.15 -13.80
C GLU A 312 -11.46 -12.34 -12.67
N VAL A 313 -10.71 -11.48 -11.98
CA VAL A 313 -11.20 -10.66 -10.86
C VAL A 313 -11.41 -9.17 -11.18
N ARG A 314 -11.36 -8.79 -12.46
CA ARG A 314 -11.29 -7.40 -12.96
C ARG A 314 -12.29 -6.38 -12.42
N ASN A 315 -13.44 -6.85 -11.93
CA ASN A 315 -14.55 -6.01 -11.46
C ASN A 315 -14.91 -6.26 -9.98
N MET A 316 -14.19 -7.16 -9.30
CA MET A 316 -14.62 -7.64 -7.98
C MET A 316 -14.61 -6.54 -6.93
N ARG A 317 -13.63 -5.64 -6.98
CA ARG A 317 -13.54 -4.51 -6.07
C ARG A 317 -14.68 -3.50 -6.27
N GLN A 318 -14.99 -3.18 -7.52
CA GLN A 318 -16.02 -2.20 -7.89
C GLN A 318 -17.43 -2.69 -7.56
N ALA A 319 -17.65 -4.00 -7.39
CA ALA A 319 -18.94 -4.50 -6.93
C ALA A 319 -19.32 -3.97 -5.54
N PHE A 320 -18.33 -3.71 -4.68
CA PHE A 320 -18.56 -3.25 -3.31
C PHE A 320 -18.95 -1.77 -3.19
N ASP A 321 -18.92 -1.00 -4.29
CA ASP A 321 -19.48 0.35 -4.33
C ASP A 321 -21.00 0.35 -4.08
N LYS A 322 -21.66 -0.80 -4.28
CA LYS A 322 -23.07 -1.04 -3.95
C LYS A 322 -23.30 -1.48 -2.50
N GLY A 323 -22.28 -1.39 -1.65
CA GLY A 323 -22.31 -1.83 -0.26
C GLY A 323 -22.02 -3.33 -0.11
N PHE A 324 -21.87 -3.77 1.13
CA PHE A 324 -21.33 -5.10 1.46
C PHE A 324 -22.19 -6.26 0.94
N PHE A 325 -23.51 -6.21 1.12
CA PHE A 325 -24.39 -7.32 0.77
C PHE A 325 -24.58 -7.48 -0.74
N VAL A 326 -24.93 -6.39 -1.43
CA VAL A 326 -25.09 -6.39 -2.89
C VAL A 326 -23.74 -6.64 -3.57
N GLY A 327 -22.68 -6.00 -3.08
CA GLY A 327 -21.32 -6.24 -3.55
C GLY A 327 -20.87 -7.69 -3.37
N GLY A 328 -21.15 -8.28 -2.20
CA GLY A 328 -20.87 -9.68 -1.92
C GLY A 328 -21.59 -10.67 -2.86
N ALA A 329 -22.86 -10.42 -3.18
CA ALA A 329 -23.61 -11.22 -4.14
C ALA A 329 -23.00 -11.15 -5.55
N LEU A 330 -22.69 -9.93 -6.01
CA LEU A 330 -22.06 -9.71 -7.32
C LEU A 330 -20.65 -10.31 -7.38
N ALA A 331 -19.85 -10.13 -6.33
CA ALA A 331 -18.50 -10.68 -6.21
C ALA A 331 -18.52 -12.21 -6.20
N SER A 332 -19.52 -12.82 -5.56
CA SER A 332 -19.73 -14.28 -5.57
C SER A 332 -20.08 -14.78 -6.97
N ALA A 333 -20.99 -14.11 -7.68
CA ALA A 333 -21.33 -14.44 -9.07
C ALA A 333 -20.10 -14.33 -9.99
N MET A 334 -19.29 -13.28 -9.84
CA MET A 334 -18.04 -13.13 -10.59
C MET A 334 -17.02 -14.21 -10.23
N THR A 335 -16.92 -14.60 -8.96
CA THR A 335 -16.00 -15.67 -8.55
C THR A 335 -16.38 -17.00 -9.21
N VAL A 336 -17.68 -17.35 -9.22
CA VAL A 336 -18.18 -18.59 -9.84
C VAL A 336 -17.96 -18.58 -11.35
N THR A 337 -18.17 -17.44 -12.00
CA THR A 337 -18.07 -17.31 -13.45
C THR A 337 -16.71 -16.85 -13.93
N LYS A 338 -15.69 -16.76 -13.06
CA LYS A 338 -14.36 -16.24 -13.41
C LYS A 338 -14.41 -14.86 -14.09
N GLY A 339 -15.32 -14.03 -13.60
CA GLY A 339 -15.59 -12.69 -14.09
C GLY A 339 -16.44 -12.64 -15.35
N HIS A 340 -16.90 -13.77 -15.92
CA HIS A 340 -17.77 -13.74 -17.11
C HIS A 340 -19.17 -13.18 -16.84
N ALA A 341 -19.68 -13.20 -15.59
CA ALA A 341 -20.95 -12.58 -15.23
C ALA A 341 -20.97 -12.01 -13.79
N PRO A 342 -21.51 -10.80 -13.57
CA PRO A 342 -21.85 -9.79 -14.59
C PRO A 342 -20.61 -9.29 -15.34
N ASN A 343 -20.70 -9.22 -16.67
CA ASN A 343 -19.63 -8.75 -17.54
C ASN A 343 -19.66 -7.21 -17.70
N GLY A 344 -18.66 -6.68 -18.40
CA GLY A 344 -18.51 -5.27 -18.74
C GLY A 344 -17.64 -4.53 -17.74
N ARG A 345 -17.01 -3.44 -18.21
CA ARG A 345 -16.17 -2.58 -17.36
C ARG A 345 -17.03 -1.85 -16.33
N ARG A 346 -16.64 -1.90 -15.06
CA ARG A 346 -17.21 -1.03 -14.01
C ARG A 346 -16.30 0.18 -13.81
N PRO A 347 -16.83 1.42 -13.86
CA PRO A 347 -16.01 2.61 -13.64
C PRO A 347 -15.59 2.73 -12.17
N THR A 348 -14.49 3.44 -11.93
CA THR A 348 -14.08 3.93 -10.60
C THR A 348 -13.90 5.43 -10.64
N HIS A 349 -13.86 6.05 -9.45
CA HIS A 349 -13.55 7.46 -9.26
C HIS A 349 -12.35 7.60 -8.32
N PRO A 350 -11.54 8.66 -8.45
CA PRO A 350 -10.44 8.90 -7.52
C PRO A 350 -10.93 8.94 -6.06
N ASN A 351 -10.15 8.39 -5.11
CA ASN A 351 -10.55 8.33 -3.70
C ASN A 351 -10.87 9.71 -3.08
N ALA A 352 -10.20 10.78 -3.57
CA ALA A 352 -10.43 12.15 -3.15
C ALA A 352 -11.79 12.73 -3.61
N ALA A 353 -12.43 12.13 -4.63
CA ALA A 353 -13.71 12.59 -5.16
C ALA A 353 -14.93 12.10 -4.35
N ALA A 354 -14.72 11.22 -3.37
CA ALA A 354 -15.80 10.72 -2.54
C ALA A 354 -16.41 11.85 -1.69
N PRO A 355 -17.74 12.01 -1.65
CA PRO A 355 -18.39 13.04 -0.84
C PRO A 355 -18.14 12.78 0.64
N LEU A 356 -17.87 13.83 1.40
CA LEU A 356 -17.51 13.73 2.81
C LEU A 356 -18.73 13.94 3.73
N VAL A 357 -18.82 13.13 4.77
CA VAL A 357 -19.85 13.19 5.81
C VAL A 357 -19.19 13.08 7.19
N ARG A 358 -19.86 13.57 8.22
CA ARG A 358 -19.48 13.35 9.62
C ARG A 358 -20.55 12.54 10.32
N THR A 359 -20.15 11.53 11.09
CA THR A 359 -21.12 10.60 11.69
C THR A 359 -21.02 10.46 13.22
N GLY A 360 -20.04 11.11 13.85
CA GLY A 360 -19.72 10.96 15.26
C GLY A 360 -18.96 9.66 15.58
N ARG A 361 -18.32 9.03 14.58
CA ARG A 361 -17.61 7.76 14.71
C ARG A 361 -16.46 7.85 15.69
N ALA A 362 -15.74 8.98 15.71
CA ALA A 362 -14.60 9.24 16.58
C ALA A 362 -14.91 8.96 18.06
N ARG A 363 -16.15 9.24 18.51
CA ARG A 363 -16.58 9.05 19.91
C ARG A 363 -16.66 7.58 20.34
N ARG A 364 -16.65 6.64 19.37
CA ARG A 364 -16.81 5.20 19.62
C ARG A 364 -15.49 4.46 19.68
N TYR A 365 -14.39 5.05 19.20
CA TYR A 365 -13.09 4.41 19.24
C TYR A 365 -12.66 4.14 20.69
N PRO A 366 -12.01 3.00 20.97
CA PRO A 366 -11.52 2.70 22.30
C PRO A 366 -10.44 3.71 22.71
N LYS A 367 -10.44 4.11 23.98
CA LYS A 367 -9.36 4.94 24.51
C LYS A 367 -8.08 4.11 24.65
N PRO A 368 -6.91 4.66 24.31
CA PRO A 368 -5.64 3.98 24.49
C PRO A 368 -5.36 3.73 25.98
N ASP A 369 -4.87 2.53 26.28
CA ASP A 369 -4.43 2.10 27.61
C ASP A 369 -2.90 1.88 27.68
N GLY A 370 -2.21 2.04 26.56
CA GLY A 370 -0.75 1.88 26.43
C GLY A 370 -0.27 0.43 26.56
N LYS A 371 -1.18 -0.55 26.63
CA LYS A 371 -0.86 -1.98 26.82
C LYS A 371 -1.48 -2.86 25.74
N TYR A 372 -2.76 -2.64 25.46
CA TYR A 372 -3.54 -3.38 24.48
C TYR A 372 -4.02 -2.47 23.34
N ILE A 373 -4.45 -1.27 23.70
CA ILE A 373 -4.92 -0.23 22.81
C ILE A 373 -3.92 0.91 22.82
N PHE A 374 -3.45 1.31 21.62
CA PHE A 374 -2.37 2.28 21.44
C PHE A 374 -2.85 3.47 20.62
N ASP A 375 -2.37 4.66 20.97
CA ASP A 375 -2.55 5.87 20.19
C ASP A 375 -1.62 5.88 18.95
N LYS A 376 -1.80 6.88 18.08
CA LYS A 376 -1.04 7.01 16.83
C LYS A 376 0.45 7.31 17.10
N LEU A 377 0.79 8.16 18.07
CA LEU A 377 2.17 8.60 18.31
C LEU A 377 3.03 7.48 18.92
N SER A 378 2.50 6.75 19.91
CA SER A 378 3.19 5.56 20.44
C SER A 378 3.36 4.47 19.37
N SER A 379 2.51 4.48 18.33
CA SER A 379 2.62 3.59 17.18
C SER A 379 3.66 4.05 16.16
N VAL A 380 3.78 5.36 15.92
CA VAL A 380 4.90 5.94 15.17
C VAL A 380 6.24 5.59 15.82
N PHE A 381 6.34 5.68 17.14
CA PHE A 381 7.55 5.23 17.86
C PHE A 381 7.86 3.74 17.59
N ALA A 382 6.84 2.88 17.65
CA ALA A 382 6.97 1.45 17.37
C ALA A 382 7.26 1.09 15.89
N SER A 383 7.24 2.07 14.98
CA SER A 383 7.71 1.89 13.59
C SER A 383 9.22 2.10 13.43
N GLY A 384 9.91 2.57 14.48
CA GLY A 384 11.32 2.96 14.40
C GLY A 384 11.55 4.18 13.52
N ASN A 385 10.57 5.08 13.39
CA ASN A 385 10.68 6.24 12.51
C ASN A 385 11.79 7.20 12.93
N ARG A 386 12.67 7.57 11.98
CA ARG A 386 13.86 8.43 12.21
C ARG A 386 13.89 9.69 11.37
N THR A 387 12.72 10.11 10.89
CA THR A 387 12.59 11.34 10.12
C THR A 387 13.01 12.56 10.94
N ARG A 388 14.03 13.29 10.48
CA ARG A 388 14.47 14.54 11.09
C ARG A 388 13.39 15.62 11.07
N ASP A 389 13.25 16.36 12.17
CA ASP A 389 12.32 17.50 12.29
C ASP A 389 12.73 18.70 11.43
N ASP A 390 14.02 18.88 11.18
CA ASP A 390 14.59 20.05 10.52
C ASP A 390 14.81 19.86 9.01
N GLN A 391 14.40 18.73 8.43
CA GLN A 391 14.47 18.53 6.97
C GLN A 391 13.27 19.19 6.24
N PRO A 392 13.35 19.42 4.92
CA PRO A 392 12.22 19.90 4.13
C PRO A 392 11.00 18.98 4.25
N SER A 393 9.80 19.56 4.28
CA SER A 393 8.58 18.76 4.19
C SER A 393 8.53 17.98 2.88
N HIS A 394 8.51 16.66 3.00
CA HIS A 394 8.30 15.72 1.90
C HIS A 394 6.81 15.50 1.60
N LEU A 395 5.94 16.28 2.23
CA LEU A 395 4.49 16.28 2.05
C LEU A 395 4.08 17.58 1.39
N ARG A 396 3.53 17.48 0.19
CA ARG A 396 2.97 18.62 -0.56
C ARG A 396 1.47 18.60 -0.40
N VAL A 397 0.95 19.51 0.43
CA VAL A 397 -0.48 19.65 0.74
C VAL A 397 -0.84 21.13 0.79
N GLU A 398 -2.09 21.46 0.45
CA GLU A 398 -2.66 22.78 0.72
C GLU A 398 -2.86 22.95 2.24
N THR A 399 -2.44 24.09 2.79
CA THR A 399 -2.56 24.36 4.23
C THR A 399 -3.78 25.21 4.57
N ARG A 400 -4.56 25.64 3.58
CA ARG A 400 -5.85 26.33 3.73
C ARG A 400 -6.89 25.54 2.95
N VAL A 401 -7.70 24.74 3.64
CA VAL A 401 -8.67 23.83 3.01
C VAL A 401 -10.04 23.91 3.70
N ARG A 402 -11.06 23.31 3.08
CA ARG A 402 -12.38 23.14 3.69
C ARG A 402 -12.27 22.26 4.93
N ARG A 403 -12.99 22.60 6.00
CA ARG A 403 -12.97 21.86 7.27
C ARG A 403 -13.14 20.33 7.12
N PRO A 404 -14.12 19.80 6.34
CA PRO A 404 -14.25 18.35 6.16
C PRO A 404 -13.01 17.68 5.55
N VAL A 405 -12.27 18.38 4.68
CA VAL A 405 -11.05 17.85 4.06
C VAL A 405 -9.92 17.77 5.09
N ALA A 406 -9.72 18.82 5.88
CA ALA A 406 -8.73 18.82 6.95
C ALA A 406 -9.01 17.73 7.98
N GLU A 407 -10.27 17.55 8.38
CA GLU A 407 -10.69 16.50 9.31
C GLU A 407 -10.48 15.11 8.73
N ALA A 408 -10.83 14.91 7.46
CA ALA A 408 -10.56 13.64 6.78
C ALA A 408 -9.06 13.32 6.77
N TRP A 409 -8.18 14.32 6.56
CA TRP A 409 -6.73 14.12 6.59
C TRP A 409 -6.21 13.77 7.99
N GLU A 410 -6.68 14.46 9.03
CA GLU A 410 -6.33 14.23 10.44
C GLU A 410 -6.66 12.79 10.89
N TRP A 411 -7.88 12.32 10.60
CA TRP A 411 -8.30 10.98 11.00
C TRP A 411 -7.70 9.89 10.13
N MET A 412 -7.67 10.07 8.81
CA MET A 412 -7.13 9.09 7.85
C MET A 412 -5.63 8.82 8.07
N CYS A 413 -4.85 9.85 8.46
CA CYS A 413 -3.43 9.67 8.69
C CYS A 413 -3.18 8.74 9.89
N PRO A 414 -2.50 7.60 9.70
CA PRO A 414 -2.24 6.65 10.78
C PRO A 414 -1.16 7.14 11.76
N ALA A 415 -0.47 8.23 11.42
CA ALA A 415 0.72 8.72 12.11
C ALA A 415 0.55 10.13 12.70
N GLN A 416 -0.65 10.71 12.68
CA GLN A 416 -0.92 12.06 13.22
C GLN A 416 0.04 13.13 12.65
N VAL A 417 0.12 13.17 11.32
CA VAL A 417 0.93 14.16 10.57
C VAL A 417 0.15 15.45 10.35
N TYR A 418 -1.17 15.38 10.22
CA TYR A 418 -2.04 16.52 9.92
C TYR A 418 -2.95 16.79 11.09
N GLU A 419 -3.07 18.05 11.48
CA GLU A 419 -3.98 18.50 12.53
C GLU A 419 -4.79 19.70 12.04
N VAL A 420 -6.07 19.72 12.37
CA VAL A 420 -6.96 20.84 12.05
C VAL A 420 -6.56 22.05 12.90
N GLY A 421 -6.18 23.14 12.24
CA GLY A 421 -5.75 24.38 12.87
C GLY A 421 -6.86 25.40 13.07
N ARG A 422 -6.47 26.68 13.03
CA ARG A 422 -7.38 27.82 13.26
C ARG A 422 -8.47 27.91 12.20
N ASP A 423 -9.64 28.39 12.62
CA ASP A 423 -10.70 28.78 11.70
C ASP A 423 -10.30 30.03 10.91
N LEU A 424 -10.52 30.01 9.60
CA LEU A 424 -10.16 31.09 8.67
C LEU A 424 -11.39 31.78 8.07
N GLY A 425 -12.60 31.46 8.54
CA GLY A 425 -13.86 31.93 7.99
C GLY A 425 -14.36 31.12 6.79
N GLU A 426 -15.65 31.27 6.45
CA GLU A 426 -16.29 30.66 5.27
C GLU A 426 -16.20 29.12 5.18
N GLY A 427 -16.00 28.45 6.32
CA GLY A 427 -15.80 26.99 6.40
C GLY A 427 -14.39 26.52 6.01
N MET A 428 -13.43 27.44 5.91
CA MET A 428 -12.01 27.16 5.69
C MET A 428 -11.26 27.09 7.02
N VAL A 429 -10.25 26.23 7.08
CA VAL A 429 -9.36 26.06 8.24
C VAL A 429 -7.91 25.99 7.78
N SER A 430 -6.98 26.31 8.68
CA SER A 430 -5.57 25.97 8.44
C SER A 430 -5.30 24.50 8.75
N VAL A 431 -4.26 23.92 8.16
CA VAL A 431 -3.75 22.58 8.50
C VAL A 431 -2.33 22.72 9.04
N HIS A 432 -2.10 22.22 10.25
CA HIS A 432 -0.75 22.06 10.79
C HIS A 432 -0.19 20.72 10.31
N VAL A 433 1.05 20.74 9.81
CA VAL A 433 1.72 19.56 9.26
C VAL A 433 2.96 19.29 10.09
N THR A 434 3.10 18.05 10.56
CA THR A 434 4.25 17.54 11.30
C THR A 434 4.89 16.42 10.47
N PRO A 435 5.74 16.75 9.48
CA PRO A 435 6.28 15.76 8.53
C PRO A 435 7.15 14.69 9.18
N SER A 436 7.77 15.00 10.33
CA SER A 436 8.61 14.07 11.07
C SER A 436 7.86 12.85 11.60
N ASN A 437 6.54 12.91 11.77
CA ASN A 437 5.75 11.73 12.13
C ASN A 437 5.49 10.78 10.95
N CYS A 438 5.73 11.22 9.71
CA CYS A 438 5.30 10.48 8.53
C CYS A 438 6.00 9.11 8.38
N VAL A 439 5.20 8.05 8.33
CA VAL A 439 5.66 6.68 8.05
C VAL A 439 5.59 6.31 6.57
N GLN A 440 5.49 7.32 5.69
CA GLN A 440 5.48 7.17 4.22
C GLN A 440 4.42 6.19 3.72
N CYS A 441 3.25 6.15 4.37
CA CYS A 441 2.19 5.21 4.03
C CYS A 441 1.57 5.45 2.65
N GLY A 442 1.59 6.69 2.13
CA GLY A 442 1.03 7.06 0.82
C GLY A 442 -0.45 7.50 0.85
N ALA A 443 -1.12 7.43 2.00
CA ALA A 443 -2.58 7.66 2.07
C ALA A 443 -2.99 9.09 1.68
N ILE A 444 -2.16 10.09 2.01
CA ILE A 444 -2.42 11.50 1.64
C ILE A 444 -2.48 11.69 0.12
N THR A 445 -1.72 10.91 -0.65
CA THR A 445 -1.68 10.99 -2.13
C THR A 445 -3.00 10.55 -2.75
N ALA A 446 -3.70 9.61 -2.13
CA ALA A 446 -5.04 9.22 -2.56
C ALA A 446 -6.11 10.28 -2.22
N LYS A 447 -5.80 11.22 -1.31
CA LYS A 447 -6.77 12.16 -0.71
C LYS A 447 -6.45 13.63 -0.99
N GLY A 448 -5.73 13.91 -2.08
CA GLY A 448 -5.55 15.26 -2.62
C GLY A 448 -4.24 15.97 -2.26
N GLY A 449 -3.33 15.31 -1.53
CA GLY A 449 -1.94 15.77 -1.40
C GLY A 449 -0.98 14.98 -2.28
N GLN A 450 0.32 15.16 -2.06
CA GLN A 450 1.36 14.36 -2.71
C GLN A 450 2.46 14.01 -1.71
N LEU A 451 2.77 12.71 -1.62
CA LEU A 451 3.93 12.20 -0.91
C LEU A 451 5.11 12.24 -1.87
N THR A 452 6.20 12.86 -1.43
CA THR A 452 7.49 12.80 -2.11
C THR A 452 8.50 12.07 -1.23
N PRO A 453 9.57 11.48 -1.79
CA PRO A 453 10.63 10.90 -0.96
C PRO A 453 11.25 11.98 -0.06
N PRO A 454 11.41 11.72 1.26
CA PRO A 454 12.22 12.58 2.12
C PRO A 454 13.72 12.41 1.83
N GLU A 455 14.55 13.10 2.61
CA GLU A 455 15.99 12.85 2.62
C GLU A 455 16.26 11.36 2.91
N GLY A 456 17.27 10.80 2.23
CA GLY A 456 17.67 9.41 2.42
C GLY A 456 17.94 9.05 3.88
N GLY A 457 17.45 7.88 4.32
CA GLY A 457 17.53 7.44 5.72
C GLY A 457 16.40 7.96 6.61
N SER A 458 15.57 8.88 6.13
CA SER A 458 14.34 9.29 6.82
C SER A 458 13.19 8.32 6.55
N GLY A 459 12.36 8.09 7.57
CA GLY A 459 11.18 7.23 7.49
C GLY A 459 11.14 6.13 8.54
N PRO A 460 10.20 5.18 8.40
CA PRO A 460 10.07 4.04 9.31
C PRO A 460 11.21 3.02 9.13
N GLU A 461 11.64 2.40 10.23
CA GLU A 461 12.62 1.29 10.26
C GLU A 461 11.92 -0.05 10.55
N TYR A 462 11.14 -0.49 9.58
CA TYR A 462 10.42 -1.75 9.64
C TYR A 462 11.35 -2.98 9.60
N THR A 463 11.51 -3.69 10.72
CA THR A 463 12.43 -4.85 10.81
C THR A 463 11.75 -6.21 10.65
N VAL A 464 10.52 -6.35 11.16
CA VAL A 464 9.76 -7.62 11.24
C VAL A 464 8.35 -7.53 10.63
N THR A 465 7.99 -6.38 10.07
CA THR A 465 6.65 -6.17 9.48
C THR A 465 6.52 -6.72 8.05
#